data_AF-A0A4Q3YXA8-F1
#
_entry.id   AF-A0A4Q3YXA8-F1
#
_cell.length_a   1.000
_cell.length_b   1.000
_cell.length_c   1.000
_cell.angle_alpha   90.00
_cell.angle_beta   90.00
_cell.angle_gamma   90.00
#
_symmetry.space_group_name_H-M   'P 1'
#
loop_
_entity.id
_entity.type
_entity.pdbx_description
1 polymer ?
#
loop_
_entity_poly.entity_id
_entity_poly.type
_entity_poly.pdbx_seq_one_letter_code
_entity_poly.pdbx_strand_id
1 'polypeptide(L)' 'MVQLHERSLPSTHIHAALTAAGAPSTPQSIHLDRTFYDAALTHARDIRNRYTVLDLAAASGRLAGLVPHL' A
#
# COMPACT_ATOMS: atom_id res chain seq x y z
N MET A 1 -12.54 15.64 17.50
CA MET A 1 -11.97 14.37 17.00
C MET A 1 -12.05 14.44 15.49
N VAL A 2 -10.93 14.55 14.77
CA VAL A 2 -10.93 14.66 13.29
C VAL A 2 -11.09 13.27 12.69
N GLN A 3 -11.99 13.12 11.72
CA GLN A 3 -12.17 11.84 11.03
C GLN A 3 -11.10 11.67 9.95
N LEU A 4 -10.45 10.50 9.90
CA LEU A 4 -9.36 10.23 8.95
C LEU A 4 -9.79 10.44 7.49
N HIS A 5 -11.04 10.10 7.16
CA HIS A 5 -11.57 10.22 5.80
C HIS A 5 -11.64 11.68 5.32
N GLU A 6 -11.82 12.66 6.22
CA GLU A 6 -11.90 14.08 5.87
C GLU A 6 -10.52 14.69 5.55
N ARG A 7 -9.45 14.00 5.94
CA ARG A 7 -8.05 14.45 5.75
C ARG A 7 -7.26 13.56 4.79
N SER A 8 -7.88 12.53 4.25
CA SER A 8 -7.25 11.59 3.33
C SER A 8 -7.76 11.83 1.91
N LEU A 9 -6.86 11.76 0.94
CA LEU A 9 -7.25 11.68 -0.47
C LEU A 9 -7.58 10.23 -0.82
N PRO A 10 -8.53 9.98 -1.73
CA PRO A 10 -8.81 8.63 -2.20
C PRO A 10 -7.59 8.07 -2.94
N SER A 11 -7.39 6.75 -2.87
CA SER A 11 -6.27 6.08 -3.55
C SER A 11 -6.27 6.29 -5.07
N THR A 12 -7.45 6.51 -5.67
CA THR A 12 -7.61 6.87 -7.08
C THR A 12 -6.91 8.16 -7.45
N HIS A 13 -6.76 9.10 -6.52
CA HIS A 13 -6.03 10.35 -6.75
C HIS A 13 -4.54 10.10 -6.96
N ILE A 14 -3.94 9.21 -6.15
CA ILE A 14 -2.53 8.82 -6.30
C ILE A 14 -2.33 8.09 -7.62
N HIS A 15 -3.22 7.16 -7.97
CA HIS A 15 -3.14 6.44 -9.24
C HIS A 15 -3.21 7.38 -10.45
N ALA A 16 -4.15 8.34 -10.45
CA ALA A 16 -4.27 9.33 -11.50
C ALA A 16 -3.02 10.21 -11.63
N ALA A 17 -2.44 10.65 -10.50
CA ALA A 17 -1.22 11.45 -10.48
C ALA A 17 -0.01 10.67 -11.04
N LEU A 18 0.15 9.40 -10.67
CA LEU A 18 1.20 8.53 -11.22
C LEU A 18 1.03 8.36 -12.73
N THR A 19 -0.17 8.04 -13.20
CA THR A 19 -0.46 7.87 -14.62
C THR A 19 -0.20 9.14 -15.42
N ALA A 20 -0.62 10.31 -14.92
CA ALA A 20 -0.39 11.60 -15.58
C ALA A 20 1.12 11.95 -15.69
N ALA A 21 1.92 11.51 -14.73
CA ALA A 21 3.37 11.67 -14.75
C ALA A 21 4.10 10.63 -15.63
N GLY A 22 3.38 9.69 -16.25
CA GLY A 22 3.98 8.55 -16.94
C GLY A 22 4.70 7.57 -16.01
N ALA A 23 4.39 7.62 -14.70
CA ALA A 23 5.03 6.78 -13.70
C ALA A 23 4.42 5.37 -13.68
N PRO A 24 5.23 4.34 -13.41
CA PRO A 24 4.76 2.98 -13.23
C PRO A 24 3.79 2.88 -12.04
N SER A 25 2.71 2.11 -12.20
CA SER A 25 1.69 1.91 -11.16
C SER A 25 1.51 0.45 -10.74
N THR A 26 2.26 -0.47 -11.35
CA THR A 26 2.26 -1.90 -11.01
C THR A 26 3.68 -2.40 -10.75
N PRO A 27 3.88 -3.42 -9.90
CA PRO A 27 5.21 -4.00 -9.68
C PRO A 27 5.88 -4.46 -10.98
N GLN A 28 5.11 -5.06 -11.89
CA GLN A 28 5.61 -5.60 -13.15
C GLN A 28 6.15 -4.50 -14.07
N SER A 29 5.59 -3.29 -14.01
CA SER A 29 6.07 -2.14 -14.78
C SER A 29 7.45 -1.62 -14.36
N ILE A 30 7.96 -2.09 -13.22
CA ILE A 30 9.35 -1.86 -12.77
C ILE A 30 10.14 -3.17 -12.64
N HIS A 31 9.73 -4.21 -13.38
CA HIS A 31 10.39 -5.53 -13.41
C HIS A 31 10.42 -6.25 -12.06
N LEU A 32 9.48 -5.96 -11.16
CA LEU A 32 9.32 -6.72 -9.92
C LEU A 32 8.33 -7.87 -10.11
N ASP A 33 8.74 -9.04 -9.62
CA ASP A 33 7.86 -10.18 -9.49
C ASP A 33 6.71 -9.90 -8.50
N ARG A 34 5.52 -10.38 -8.84
CA ARG A 34 4.30 -10.12 -8.07
C ARG A 34 4.34 -10.79 -6.69
N THR A 35 4.72 -12.06 -6.66
CA THR A 35 4.79 -12.85 -5.43
C THR A 35 5.85 -12.28 -4.48
N PHE A 36 6.99 -11.87 -5.02
CA PHE A 36 8.00 -11.14 -4.28
C PHE A 36 7.46 -9.84 -3.68
N TYR A 37 6.74 -9.03 -4.47
CA TYR A 37 6.16 -7.78 -4.00
C TYR A 37 5.11 -8.01 -2.90
N ASP A 38 4.27 -9.03 -3.00
CA ASP A 38 3.27 -9.38 -1.98
C ASP A 38 3.90 -9.81 -0.65
N ALA A 39 4.96 -10.62 -0.72
CA ALA A 39 5.76 -10.95 0.46
C ALA A 39 6.40 -9.69 1.07
N ALA A 40 6.95 -8.80 0.23
CA ALA A 40 7.55 -7.56 0.69
C ALA A 40 6.54 -6.65 1.41
N LEU A 41 5.31 -6.52 0.90
CA LEU A 41 4.25 -5.75 1.58
C LEU A 41 3.89 -6.33 2.96
N THR A 42 3.83 -7.65 3.08
CA THR A 42 3.54 -8.36 4.34
C THR A 42 4.59 -8.07 5.41
N HIS A 43 5.86 -8.03 4.99
CA HIS A 43 7.02 -7.84 5.88
C HIS A 43 7.49 -6.38 6.00
N ALA A 44 6.90 -5.43 5.26
CA ALA A 44 7.32 -4.03 5.26
C ALA A 44 7.21 -3.33 6.63
N ARG A 45 6.44 -3.90 7.57
CA ARG A 45 6.34 -3.44 8.96
C ARG A 45 7.54 -3.86 9.81
N ASP A 46 8.18 -4.98 9.49
CA ASP A 46 9.27 -5.57 10.29
C ASP A 46 10.57 -4.75 10.18
N ILE A 47 10.71 -3.93 9.13
CA ILE A 47 11.92 -3.15 8.83
C ILE A 47 11.97 -1.76 9.52
N ARG A 48 10.95 -1.34 10.28
CA ARG A 48 10.82 0.04 10.77
C ARG A 48 10.49 0.10 12.26
N ASN A 49 11.10 1.07 12.97
CA ASN A 49 10.71 1.43 14.34
C ASN A 49 9.59 2.50 14.35
N ARG A 50 8.46 2.23 13.68
CA ARG A 50 7.30 3.14 13.60
C ARG A 50 6.00 2.35 13.51
N TYR A 51 4.93 2.89 14.09
CA TYR A 51 3.57 2.35 13.94
C TYR A 51 2.84 3.04 12.76
N THR A 52 2.34 2.25 11.82
CA THR A 52 1.73 2.67 10.55
C THR A 52 0.40 1.96 10.30
N VAL A 53 -0.27 2.27 9.18
CA VAL A 53 -1.53 1.59 8.79
C VAL A 53 -1.35 0.08 8.59
N LEU A 54 -0.15 -0.39 8.24
CA LEU A 54 0.15 -1.82 8.11
C LEU A 54 0.15 -2.51 9.47
N ASP A 55 0.62 -1.84 10.53
CA ASP A 55 0.60 -2.35 11.90
C ASP A 55 -0.83 -2.43 12.44
N LEU A 56 -1.64 -1.41 12.17
CA LEU A 56 -3.07 -1.42 12.49
C LEU A 56 -3.80 -2.56 11.75
N ALA A 57 -3.51 -2.74 10.47
CA ALA A 57 -4.09 -3.83 9.68
C ALA A 57 -3.67 -5.21 10.19
N ALA A 58 -2.40 -5.37 10.59
CA ALA A 58 -1.90 -6.60 11.19
C ALA A 58 -2.62 -6.89 12.52
N ALA A 59 -2.68 -5.89 13.42
CA ALA A 59 -3.32 -6.01 14.73
C ALA A 59 -4.83 -6.29 14.64
N SER A 60 -5.48 -5.85 13.56
CA SER A 60 -6.91 -6.12 13.30
C SER A 60 -7.16 -7.38 12.47
N GLY A 61 -6.13 -8.13 12.09
CA GLY A 61 -6.26 -9.34 11.26
C GLY A 61 -6.66 -9.06 9.80
N ARG A 62 -6.58 -7.80 9.34
CA ARG A 62 -7.01 -7.37 8.00
C ARG A 62 -5.86 -7.22 6.99
N LEU A 63 -4.61 -7.44 7.42
CA LEU A 63 -3.43 -7.22 6.58
C LEU A 63 -3.46 -8.04 5.29
N ALA A 64 -3.81 -9.34 5.36
CA ALA A 64 -3.86 -10.21 4.19
C ALA A 64 -4.82 -9.70 3.11
N GLY A 65 -5.97 -9.12 3.52
CA GLY A 65 -6.95 -8.55 2.59
C GLY A 65 -6.60 -7.17 2.03
N LEU A 66 -5.53 -6.53 2.50
CA LEU A 66 -5.03 -5.26 1.97
C LEU A 66 -3.92 -5.46 0.93
N VAL A 67 -3.29 -6.64 0.89
CA VAL A 67 -2.35 -6.99 -0.17
C VAL A 67 -3.17 -7.15 -1.46
N PRO A 68 -3.02 -6.26 -2.46
CA PRO A 68 -3.89 -6.29 -3.62
C PRO A 68 -3.65 -7.57 -4.42
N HIS A 69 -4.69 -8.36 -4.66
CA HIS A 69 -4.70 -9.40 -5.68
C HIS A 69 -5.34 -8.81 -6.94
N LEU A 70 -4.56 -8.08 -7.74
CA LEU A 70 -4.98 -7.56 -9.05
C LEU A 70 -4.57 -8.53 -10.15
#